data_AF-F4P085-F1
#
_entry.id   AF-F4P085-F1
#
_cell.length_a   1.000
_cell.length_b   1.000
_cell.length_c   1.000
_cell.angle_alpha   90.00
_cell.angle_beta   90.00
_cell.angle_gamma   90.00
#
_symmetry.space_group_name_H-M   'P 1'
#
loop_
_entity.id
_entity.type
_entity.pdbx_description
1 polymer ?
#
loop_
_entity_poly.entity_id
_entity_poly.type
_entity_poly.pdbx_seq_one_letter_code
_entity_poly.pdbx_strand_id
1 'polypeptide(L)'
;MLVSSVVALLATAASVVSADYPSYNLIKTDRDAGRFTFVPTTRAQKEVIVKNAENVLAAWVNYDSKMANYGSAADPFPIIKSVRSNIDKISDEELQLTLNDAFVKIRDQHTRWFKPGPYRCFFATTGLTYNFIEGDKDITNKPRVVVSNIIKTPEVLALMGNEYSKIELGDELVGINGKTFVEWFKENQFKSGDGANDFGGQRTALRYIGTIYGSVDRLPAEDSISLEFKSRAHYNHKYTIA
;
A
#
# COMPACT_ATOMS: atom_id res chain seq x y z
N MET A 1 -44.74 14.79 29.56
CA MET A 1 -43.94 13.57 29.77
C MET A 1 -42.74 13.63 28.84
N LEU A 2 -41.56 13.95 29.37
CA LEU A 2 -40.29 13.89 28.64
C LEU A 2 -39.73 12.47 28.80
N VAL A 3 -39.70 11.71 27.72
CA VAL A 3 -39.05 10.40 27.68
C VAL A 3 -37.56 10.65 27.44
N SER A 4 -36.80 10.74 28.53
CA SER A 4 -35.34 10.78 28.45
C SER A 4 -34.84 9.36 28.20
N SER A 5 -34.38 9.11 26.97
CA SER A 5 -33.78 7.83 26.61
C SER A 5 -32.29 7.89 26.93
N VAL A 6 -31.89 7.23 28.02
CA VAL A 6 -30.47 7.04 28.37
C VAL A 6 -29.90 6.02 27.38
N VAL A 7 -29.10 6.49 26.42
CA VAL A 7 -28.27 5.62 25.59
C VAL A 7 -27.12 5.13 26.47
N ALA A 8 -27.21 3.90 26.96
CA ALA A 8 -26.12 3.26 27.67
C ALA A 8 -24.99 2.97 26.67
N LEU A 9 -23.93 3.80 26.72
CA LEU A 9 -22.68 3.54 26.04
C LEU A 9 -22.00 2.36 26.74
N LEU A 10 -22.22 1.14 26.26
CA LEU A 10 -21.42 -0.02 26.64
C LEU A 10 -20.02 0.15 26.03
N ALA A 11 -19.17 0.89 26.75
CA ALA A 11 -17.73 0.86 26.51
C ALA A 11 -17.24 -0.52 26.94
N THR A 12 -17.15 -1.46 26.00
CA THR A 12 -16.31 -2.64 26.18
C THR A 12 -14.88 -2.13 26.21
N ALA A 13 -14.37 -1.88 27.42
CA ALA A 13 -12.95 -1.68 27.65
C ALA A 13 -12.26 -3.00 27.29
N ALA A 14 -11.83 -3.14 26.04
CA ALA A 14 -10.85 -4.14 25.68
C ALA A 14 -9.58 -3.75 26.43
N SER A 15 -9.27 -4.48 27.49
CA SER A 15 -7.96 -4.44 28.14
C SER A 15 -6.92 -4.86 27.11
N VAL A 16 -6.34 -3.87 26.42
CA VAL A 16 -5.15 -4.05 25.59
C VAL A 16 -3.99 -4.33 26.53
N VAL A 17 -3.75 -5.62 26.78
CA VAL A 17 -2.49 -6.07 27.36
C VAL A 17 -1.42 -5.65 26.35
N SER A 18 -0.55 -4.72 26.76
CA SER A 18 0.65 -4.38 25.99
C SER A 18 1.57 -5.59 26.02
N ALA A 19 1.41 -6.50 25.06
CA ALA A 19 2.38 -7.56 24.86
C ALA A 19 3.71 -6.95 24.41
N ASP A 20 4.79 -7.47 24.98
CA ASP A 20 6.15 -7.06 24.66
C ASP A 20 6.49 -7.61 23.27
N TYR A 21 6.34 -6.76 22.24
CA TYR A 21 6.59 -7.11 20.85
C TYR A 21 7.93 -6.53 20.40
N PRO A 22 8.71 -7.27 19.58
CA PRO A 22 9.89 -6.68 18.97
C PRO A 22 9.47 -5.50 18.09
N SER A 23 10.27 -4.43 18.08
CA SER A 23 10.00 -3.24 17.27
C SER A 23 9.92 -3.52 15.76
N TYR A 24 10.54 -4.61 15.30
CA TYR A 24 10.53 -5.07 13.92
C TYR A 24 10.37 -6.59 13.85
N ASN A 25 9.68 -7.06 12.82
CA ASN A 25 9.45 -8.47 12.56
C ASN A 25 9.26 -8.71 11.05
N LEU A 26 9.34 -9.98 10.62
CA LEU A 26 8.98 -10.34 9.25
C LEU A 26 7.45 -10.24 9.06
N ILE A 27 7.00 -9.71 7.92
CA ILE A 27 5.56 -9.59 7.58
C ILE A 27 4.85 -10.93 7.78
N LYS A 28 5.47 -12.02 7.30
CA LYS A 28 4.95 -13.38 7.46
C LYS A 28 4.65 -13.72 8.92
N THR A 29 5.54 -13.38 9.84
CA THR A 29 5.38 -13.71 11.26
C THR A 29 4.20 -12.97 11.87
N ASP A 30 4.06 -11.68 11.56
CA ASP A 30 2.94 -10.88 12.05
C ASP A 30 1.60 -11.26 11.39
N ARG A 31 1.64 -11.66 10.11
CA ARG A 31 0.49 -12.17 9.36
C ARG A 31 -0.01 -13.49 9.93
N ASP A 32 0.88 -14.47 10.10
CA ASP A 32 0.57 -15.78 10.67
C ASP A 32 0.04 -15.65 12.11
N ALA A 33 0.50 -14.63 12.85
CA ALA A 33 0.02 -14.31 14.19
C ALA A 33 -1.29 -13.49 14.22
N GLY A 34 -1.88 -13.14 13.06
CA GLY A 34 -3.13 -12.39 12.97
C GLY A 34 -3.04 -10.94 13.48
N ARG A 35 -1.85 -10.33 13.45
CA ARG A 35 -1.63 -8.97 14.00
C ARG A 35 -2.18 -7.86 13.09
N PHE A 36 -2.34 -8.14 11.80
CA PHE A 36 -2.95 -7.21 10.85
C PHE A 36 -4.49 -7.27 10.92
N THR A 37 -5.06 -6.81 12.04
CA THR A 37 -6.50 -6.95 12.33
C THR A 37 -7.27 -5.64 12.23
N PHE A 38 -8.56 -5.74 11.91
CA PHE A 38 -9.53 -4.66 11.97
C PHE A 38 -10.43 -4.80 13.18
N VAL A 39 -10.91 -3.68 13.72
CA VAL A 39 -11.92 -3.69 14.79
C VAL A 39 -13.27 -4.11 14.19
N PRO A 40 -14.00 -5.04 14.83
CA PRO A 40 -15.31 -5.45 14.34
C PRO A 40 -16.29 -4.30 14.21
N THR A 41 -17.05 -4.26 13.10
CA THR A 41 -18.11 -3.26 12.92
C THR A 41 -19.49 -3.92 12.83
N THR A 42 -20.47 -3.24 13.41
CA THR A 42 -21.89 -3.59 13.24
C THR A 42 -22.32 -3.31 11.80
N ARG A 43 -23.36 -3.99 11.35
CA ARG A 43 -23.98 -3.73 10.04
C ARG A 43 -24.30 -2.25 9.81
N ALA A 44 -24.87 -1.57 10.81
CA ALA A 44 -25.22 -0.14 10.70
C ALA A 44 -23.97 0.74 10.51
N GLN A 45 -22.85 0.42 11.18
CA GLN A 45 -21.58 1.10 10.96
C GLN A 45 -21.05 0.85 9.54
N LYS A 46 -21.13 -0.39 9.03
CA LYS A 46 -20.74 -0.71 7.64
C LYS A 46 -21.53 0.14 6.63
N GLU A 47 -22.83 0.29 6.81
CA GLU A 47 -23.68 1.13 5.95
C GLU A 47 -23.21 2.59 5.92
N VAL A 48 -22.90 3.16 7.08
CA VAL A 48 -22.39 4.53 7.20
C VAL A 48 -21.03 4.68 6.52
N ILE A 49 -20.12 3.72 6.74
CA ILE A 49 -18.79 3.69 6.12
C ILE A 49 -18.91 3.72 4.60
N VAL A 50 -19.70 2.80 4.02
CA VAL A 50 -19.89 2.71 2.56
C VAL A 50 -20.62 3.94 2.02
N LYS A 51 -21.61 4.47 2.74
CA LYS A 51 -22.30 5.69 2.34
C LYS A 51 -21.37 6.90 2.31
N ASN A 52 -20.46 7.02 3.28
CA ASN A 52 -19.47 8.08 3.29
C ASN A 52 -18.48 7.93 2.13
N ALA A 53 -18.01 6.71 1.84
CA ALA A 53 -17.16 6.43 0.69
C ALA A 53 -17.84 6.84 -0.64
N GLU A 54 -19.11 6.46 -0.83
CA GLU A 54 -19.92 6.89 -1.99
C GLU A 54 -20.03 8.40 -2.10
N ASN A 55 -20.33 9.10 -1.01
CA ASN A 55 -20.51 10.54 -1.01
C ASN A 55 -19.20 11.27 -1.38
N VAL A 56 -18.06 10.80 -0.85
CA VAL A 56 -16.74 11.35 -1.19
C VAL A 56 -16.42 11.13 -2.66
N LEU A 57 -16.65 9.92 -3.19
CA LEU A 57 -16.38 9.61 -4.60
C LEU A 57 -17.35 10.32 -5.55
N ALA A 58 -18.60 10.53 -5.15
CA ALA A 58 -19.58 11.32 -5.91
C ALA A 58 -19.22 12.81 -5.97
N ALA A 59 -18.57 13.34 -4.93
CA ALA A 59 -18.09 14.72 -4.87
C ALA A 59 -16.67 14.90 -5.44
N TRP A 60 -16.02 13.82 -5.87
CA TRP A 60 -14.64 13.85 -6.36
C TRP A 60 -14.54 14.52 -7.73
N VAL A 61 -13.94 15.71 -7.74
CA VAL A 61 -13.92 16.64 -8.89
C VAL A 61 -13.11 16.14 -10.10
N ASN A 62 -12.21 15.16 -9.91
CA ASN A 62 -11.33 14.70 -10.99
C ASN A 62 -11.87 13.48 -11.74
N TYR A 63 -13.12 13.05 -11.49
CA TYR A 63 -13.70 11.85 -12.11
C TYR A 63 -13.60 11.88 -13.64
N ASP A 64 -14.16 12.90 -14.29
CA ASP A 64 -14.18 12.99 -15.75
C ASP A 64 -12.76 13.00 -16.35
N SER A 65 -11.83 13.71 -15.70
CA SER A 65 -10.43 13.76 -16.13
C SER A 65 -9.75 12.39 -16.01
N LYS A 66 -9.98 11.65 -14.93
CA LYS A 66 -9.42 10.31 -14.76
C LYS A 66 -10.05 9.31 -15.72
N MET A 67 -11.35 9.39 -15.96
CA MET A 67 -12.04 8.55 -16.94
C MET A 67 -11.54 8.80 -18.36
N ALA A 68 -11.30 10.06 -18.73
CA ALA A 68 -10.73 10.41 -20.04
C ALA A 68 -9.31 9.84 -20.22
N ASN A 69 -8.48 9.86 -19.16
CA ASN A 69 -7.07 9.44 -19.23
C ASN A 69 -6.86 7.93 -19.05
N TYR A 70 -7.66 7.28 -18.20
CA TYR A 70 -7.44 5.91 -17.75
C TYR A 70 -8.64 4.98 -17.98
N GLY A 71 -9.78 5.51 -18.44
CA GLY A 71 -10.98 4.74 -18.69
C GLY A 71 -11.50 3.98 -17.47
N SER A 72 -12.14 2.84 -17.71
CA SER A 72 -12.69 1.96 -16.67
C SER A 72 -11.63 1.39 -15.71
N ALA A 73 -10.34 1.48 -16.07
CA ALA A 73 -9.27 1.06 -15.18
C ALA A 73 -9.15 1.99 -13.95
N ALA A 74 -9.59 3.25 -14.04
CA ALA A 74 -9.64 4.19 -12.91
C ALA A 74 -11.03 4.33 -12.26
N ASP A 75 -12.06 3.65 -12.76
CA ASP A 75 -13.42 3.78 -12.25
C ASP A 75 -13.58 3.04 -10.89
N PRO A 76 -13.88 3.75 -9.78
CA PRO A 76 -14.04 3.13 -8.47
C PRO A 76 -15.45 2.57 -8.23
N PHE A 77 -16.46 3.01 -8.98
CA PHE A 77 -17.86 2.71 -8.68
C PHE A 77 -18.25 1.23 -8.81
N PRO A 78 -17.67 0.43 -9.74
CA PRO A 78 -17.88 -1.01 -9.76
C PRO A 78 -17.49 -1.69 -8.43
N ILE A 79 -16.39 -1.25 -7.81
CA ILE A 79 -15.94 -1.79 -6.52
C ILE A 79 -16.91 -1.38 -5.42
N ILE A 80 -17.30 -0.11 -5.35
CA ILE A 80 -18.27 0.39 -4.36
C ILE A 80 -19.61 -0.34 -4.46
N LYS A 81 -20.11 -0.57 -5.68
CA LYS A 81 -21.33 -1.35 -5.92
C LYS A 81 -21.22 -2.78 -5.39
N SER A 82 -20.08 -3.44 -5.61
CA SER A 82 -19.80 -4.78 -5.09
C SER A 82 -19.78 -4.83 -3.56
N VAL A 83 -19.17 -3.83 -2.92
CA VAL A 83 -19.17 -3.70 -1.46
C VAL A 83 -20.61 -3.52 -0.94
N ARG A 84 -21.39 -2.62 -1.56
CA ARG A 84 -22.79 -2.37 -1.19
C ARG A 84 -23.65 -3.63 -1.32
N SER A 85 -23.51 -4.39 -2.41
CA SER A 85 -24.30 -5.62 -2.59
C SER A 85 -23.96 -6.74 -1.61
N ASN A 86 -22.74 -6.71 -1.04
CA ASN A 86 -22.25 -7.74 -0.11
C ASN A 86 -22.24 -7.29 1.36
N ILE A 87 -22.88 -6.16 1.68
CA ILE A 87 -22.76 -5.49 2.98
C ILE A 87 -23.12 -6.40 4.19
N ASP A 88 -24.04 -7.35 3.99
CA ASP A 88 -24.49 -8.30 5.01
C ASP A 88 -23.48 -9.43 5.29
N LYS A 89 -22.57 -9.70 4.36
CA LYS A 89 -21.65 -10.85 4.39
C LYS A 89 -20.18 -10.45 4.47
N ILE A 90 -19.84 -9.24 4.05
CA ILE A 90 -18.47 -8.75 3.98
C ILE A 90 -17.85 -8.67 5.38
N SER A 91 -16.67 -9.24 5.55
CA SER A 91 -15.88 -9.08 6.78
C SER A 91 -15.36 -7.64 6.92
N ASP A 92 -14.92 -7.27 8.12
CA ASP A 92 -14.34 -5.94 8.35
C ASP A 92 -13.03 -5.73 7.57
N GLU A 93 -12.23 -6.79 7.44
CA GLU A 93 -11.02 -6.77 6.62
C GLU A 93 -11.35 -6.55 5.15
N GLU A 94 -12.24 -7.36 4.58
CA GLU A 94 -12.65 -7.21 3.17
C GLU A 94 -13.24 -5.84 2.93
N LEU A 95 -14.09 -5.33 3.82
CA LEU A 95 -14.67 -3.99 3.70
C LEU A 95 -13.58 -2.93 3.61
N GLN A 96 -12.64 -2.92 4.56
CA GLN A 96 -11.62 -1.87 4.65
C GLN A 96 -10.60 -1.96 3.52
N LEU A 97 -10.17 -3.16 3.14
CA LEU A 97 -9.19 -3.35 2.09
C LEU A 97 -9.81 -3.17 0.69
N THR A 98 -11.07 -3.55 0.47
CA THR A 98 -11.74 -3.30 -0.82
C THR A 98 -12.07 -1.82 -1.00
N LEU A 99 -12.40 -1.08 0.06
CA LEU A 99 -12.51 0.38 -0.01
C LEU A 99 -11.16 1.03 -0.31
N ASN A 100 -10.07 0.55 0.31
CA ASN A 100 -8.72 0.98 -0.07
C ASN A 100 -8.46 0.81 -1.57
N ASP A 101 -8.80 -0.35 -2.12
CA ASP A 101 -8.59 -0.64 -3.55
C ASP A 101 -9.40 0.31 -4.44
N ALA A 102 -10.63 0.68 -4.05
CA ALA A 102 -11.43 1.69 -4.78
C ALA A 102 -10.74 3.07 -4.81
N PHE A 103 -10.18 3.52 -3.69
CA PHE A 103 -9.54 4.83 -3.58
C PHE A 103 -8.11 4.88 -4.16
N VAL A 104 -7.40 3.75 -4.21
CA VAL A 104 -6.10 3.71 -4.92
C VAL A 104 -6.31 3.71 -6.44
N LYS A 105 -7.36 3.04 -6.91
CA LYS A 105 -7.71 2.92 -8.33
C LYS A 105 -7.98 4.26 -9.01
N ILE A 106 -8.47 5.26 -8.27
CA ILE A 106 -8.70 6.61 -8.83
C ILE A 106 -7.40 7.38 -9.12
N ARG A 107 -6.25 6.88 -8.65
CA ARG A 107 -4.92 7.48 -8.85
C ARG A 107 -4.90 8.94 -8.38
N ASP A 108 -5.40 9.21 -7.19
CA ASP A 108 -5.44 10.55 -6.59
C ASP A 108 -4.90 10.50 -5.16
N GLN A 109 -3.78 11.16 -4.93
CA GLN A 109 -3.12 11.14 -3.62
C GLN A 109 -3.81 12.03 -2.57
N HIS A 110 -4.73 12.91 -3.01
CA HIS A 110 -5.48 13.81 -2.13
C HIS A 110 -6.82 13.20 -1.70
N THR A 111 -7.32 12.20 -2.44
CA THR A 111 -8.56 11.51 -2.14
C THR A 111 -8.24 10.06 -1.79
N ARG A 112 -7.99 9.77 -0.51
CA ARG A 112 -7.50 8.46 -0.04
C ARG A 112 -8.38 7.86 1.03
N TRP A 113 -8.41 6.54 1.08
CA TRP A 113 -9.00 5.78 2.17
C TRP A 113 -7.96 5.52 3.26
N PHE A 114 -8.13 6.17 4.41
CA PHE A 114 -7.32 5.88 5.60
C PHE A 114 -7.97 4.77 6.41
N LYS A 115 -7.28 3.63 6.49
CA LYS A 115 -7.75 2.49 7.27
C LYS A 115 -7.77 2.83 8.77
N PRO A 116 -8.71 2.28 9.57
CA PRO A 116 -8.75 2.50 11.00
C PRO A 116 -7.62 1.75 11.73
N GLY A 117 -7.34 2.15 12.98
CA GLY A 117 -6.53 1.33 13.88
C GLY A 117 -7.28 0.07 14.34
N PRO A 118 -6.59 -1.01 14.73
CA PRO A 118 -5.13 -1.11 14.84
C PRO A 118 -4.41 -1.37 13.51
N TYR A 119 -5.10 -1.85 12.46
CA TYR A 119 -4.48 -2.18 11.17
C TYR A 119 -3.58 -1.06 10.64
N ARG A 120 -3.98 0.21 10.72
CA ARG A 120 -3.17 1.31 10.15
C ARG A 120 -1.80 1.52 10.83
N CYS A 121 -1.58 0.94 12.00
CA CYS A 121 -0.49 1.29 12.91
C CYS A 121 0.78 0.46 12.64
N PHE A 122 1.18 0.34 11.38
CA PHE A 122 2.45 -0.28 11.00
C PHE A 122 2.99 0.32 9.70
N PHE A 123 4.27 0.08 9.45
CA PHE A 123 4.85 0.10 8.12
C PHE A 123 5.61 -1.21 7.89
N ALA A 124 5.70 -1.63 6.63
CA ALA A 124 6.56 -2.73 6.20
C ALA A 124 7.60 -2.18 5.22
N THR A 125 8.83 -2.67 5.24
CA THR A 125 9.90 -2.08 4.44
C THR A 125 10.90 -3.13 3.98
N THR A 126 11.44 -2.92 2.77
CA THR A 126 12.65 -3.62 2.31
C THR A 126 13.93 -2.94 2.84
N GLY A 127 13.81 -1.84 3.59
CA GLY A 127 14.94 -1.02 4.04
C GLY A 127 15.61 -0.22 2.92
N LEU A 128 15.09 -0.27 1.69
CA LEU A 128 15.66 0.39 0.52
C LEU A 128 14.81 1.60 0.13
N THR A 129 15.48 2.68 -0.26
CA THR A 129 14.85 3.81 -0.95
C THR A 129 15.39 3.88 -2.36
N TYR A 130 14.53 4.28 -3.30
CA TYR A 130 14.87 4.37 -4.72
C TYR A 130 14.65 5.79 -5.23
N ASN A 131 15.45 6.20 -6.21
CA ASN A 131 15.23 7.43 -6.97
C ASN A 131 15.38 7.17 -8.46
N PHE A 132 14.67 7.97 -9.26
CA PHE A 132 14.96 8.08 -10.68
C PHE A 132 16.22 8.90 -10.88
N ILE A 133 17.03 8.52 -11.87
CA ILE A 133 18.03 9.42 -12.43
C ILE A 133 17.32 10.34 -13.42
N GLU A 134 17.12 11.58 -13.01
CA GLU A 134 16.46 12.59 -13.83
C GLU A 134 17.37 13.12 -14.95
N GLY A 135 16.77 13.60 -16.04
CA GLY A 135 17.49 14.16 -17.20
C GLY A 135 17.36 13.36 -18.50
N ASP A 136 16.82 12.13 -18.44
CA ASP A 136 16.40 11.41 -19.65
C ASP A 136 15.08 11.97 -20.18
N LYS A 137 14.99 12.18 -21.50
CA LYS A 137 13.77 12.64 -22.18
C LYS A 137 12.65 11.59 -22.09
N ASP A 138 12.99 10.31 -21.93
CA ASP A 138 12.06 9.19 -21.90
C ASP A 138 11.97 8.53 -20.51
N ILE A 139 12.16 9.30 -19.44
CA ILE A 139 12.13 8.81 -18.06
C ILE A 139 10.85 8.06 -17.69
N THR A 140 9.72 8.37 -18.35
CA THR A 140 8.45 7.68 -18.10
C THR A 140 8.43 6.28 -18.69
N ASN A 141 9.04 6.03 -19.86
CA ASN A 141 8.99 4.71 -20.50
C ASN A 141 10.28 3.90 -20.34
N LYS A 142 11.41 4.56 -20.05
CA LYS A 142 12.72 3.96 -19.83
C LYS A 142 13.43 4.60 -18.63
N PRO A 143 12.80 4.61 -17.44
CA PRO A 143 13.44 5.15 -16.25
C PRO A 143 14.70 4.36 -15.90
N ARG A 144 15.75 5.07 -15.51
CA ARG A 144 16.83 4.48 -14.72
C ARG A 144 16.53 4.71 -13.25
N VAL A 145 16.31 3.62 -12.51
CA VAL A 145 16.00 3.63 -11.08
C VAL A 145 17.22 3.13 -10.32
N VAL A 146 17.64 3.85 -9.29
CA VAL A 146 18.80 3.47 -8.46
C VAL A 146 18.44 3.41 -6.99
N VAL A 147 19.16 2.58 -6.23
CA VAL A 147 19.16 2.61 -4.76
C VAL A 147 19.75 3.93 -4.30
N SER A 148 18.95 4.74 -3.61
CA SER A 148 19.35 6.06 -3.10
C SER A 148 19.58 6.10 -1.60
N ASN A 149 19.05 5.12 -0.87
CA ASN A 149 19.31 4.94 0.56
C ASN A 149 19.15 3.48 0.97
N ILE A 150 19.90 3.07 1.98
CA ILE A 150 19.83 1.76 2.62
C ILE A 150 19.71 2.01 4.12
N ILE A 151 18.72 1.38 4.76
CA ILE A 151 18.48 1.51 6.19
C ILE A 151 19.70 1.03 6.99
N LYS A 152 19.97 1.69 8.11
CA LYS A 152 21.10 1.36 9.01
C LYS A 152 20.65 0.82 10.37
N THR A 153 19.35 0.63 10.57
CA THR A 153 18.76 0.14 11.81
C THR A 153 19.17 -1.32 12.02
N PRO A 154 19.96 -1.65 13.06
CA PRO A 154 20.50 -2.99 13.25
C PRO A 154 19.42 -4.08 13.34
N GLU A 155 18.30 -3.78 13.98
CA GLU A 155 17.17 -4.71 14.14
C GLU A 155 16.51 -5.05 12.81
N VAL A 156 16.42 -4.08 11.89
CA VAL A 156 15.93 -4.32 10.53
C VAL A 156 16.94 -5.13 9.74
N LEU A 157 18.23 -4.75 9.78
CA LEU A 157 19.30 -5.45 9.08
C LEU A 157 19.46 -6.91 9.55
N ALA A 158 19.23 -7.18 10.84
CA ALA A 158 19.28 -8.53 11.40
C ALA A 158 18.15 -9.44 10.88
N LEU A 159 17.04 -8.85 10.41
CA LEU A 159 15.95 -9.59 9.76
C LEU A 159 16.23 -9.82 8.27
N MET A 160 17.16 -9.07 7.68
CA MET A 160 17.52 -9.21 6.28
C MET A 160 18.59 -10.32 6.14
N GLY A 161 18.40 -11.21 5.16
CA GLY A 161 19.37 -12.27 4.89
C GLY A 161 20.73 -11.74 4.43
N ASN A 162 21.77 -12.58 4.47
CA ASN A 162 23.14 -12.22 4.08
C ASN A 162 23.25 -11.62 2.66
N GLU A 163 22.35 -12.00 1.75
CA GLU A 163 22.31 -11.46 0.39
C GLU A 163 22.01 -9.96 0.35
N TYR A 164 21.32 -9.44 1.37
CA TYR A 164 20.99 -8.01 1.47
C TYR A 164 22.23 -7.13 1.61
N SER A 165 23.30 -7.62 2.24
CA SER A 165 24.53 -6.86 2.42
C SER A 165 25.31 -6.64 1.13
N LYS A 166 24.90 -7.29 0.02
CA LYS A 166 25.50 -7.10 -1.31
C LYS A 166 25.01 -5.83 -2.01
N ILE A 167 23.95 -5.20 -1.50
CA ILE A 167 23.34 -4.02 -2.11
C ILE A 167 24.16 -2.79 -1.74
N GLU A 168 24.50 -1.99 -2.75
CA GLU A 168 25.25 -0.75 -2.61
C GLU A 168 24.45 0.47 -3.07
N LEU A 169 24.86 1.64 -2.58
CA LEU A 169 24.27 2.90 -3.00
C LEU A 169 24.58 3.20 -4.47
N GLY A 170 23.52 3.42 -5.25
CA GLY A 170 23.59 3.70 -6.67
C GLY A 170 23.48 2.46 -7.56
N ASP A 171 23.31 1.27 -6.99
CA ASP A 171 22.95 0.09 -7.78
C ASP A 171 21.62 0.32 -8.50
N GLU A 172 21.56 -0.08 -9.76
CA GLU A 172 20.39 0.14 -10.61
C GLU A 172 19.39 -0.98 -10.40
N LEU A 173 18.15 -0.65 -10.04
CA LEU A 173 17.05 -1.60 -9.96
C LEU A 173 16.60 -1.93 -11.39
N VAL A 174 16.90 -3.15 -11.83
CA VAL A 174 16.61 -3.61 -13.19
C VAL A 174 15.47 -4.63 -13.25
N GLY A 175 15.12 -5.27 -12.13
CA GLY A 175 14.04 -6.24 -12.07
C GLY A 175 13.32 -6.28 -10.72
N ILE A 176 12.01 -6.52 -10.76
CA ILE A 176 11.13 -6.73 -9.61
C ILE A 176 10.27 -7.95 -9.92
N ASN A 177 10.44 -9.03 -9.16
CA ASN A 177 9.76 -10.31 -9.39
C ASN A 177 9.87 -10.78 -10.85
N GLY A 178 11.06 -10.63 -11.44
CA GLY A 178 11.34 -11.02 -12.83
C GLY A 178 10.81 -10.07 -13.91
N LYS A 179 10.30 -8.89 -13.56
CA LYS A 179 9.79 -7.86 -14.50
C LYS A 179 10.62 -6.59 -14.42
N THR A 180 10.75 -5.86 -15.52
CA THR A 180 11.30 -4.49 -15.46
C THR A 180 10.40 -3.59 -14.61
N PHE A 181 10.93 -2.48 -14.10
CA PHE A 181 10.13 -1.54 -13.31
C PHE A 181 8.87 -1.04 -14.07
N VAL A 182 8.99 -0.77 -15.37
CA VAL A 182 7.87 -0.27 -16.18
C VAL A 182 6.78 -1.33 -16.37
N GLU A 183 7.16 -2.58 -16.60
CA GLU A 183 6.21 -3.70 -16.70
C GLU A 183 5.51 -3.94 -15.36
N TRP A 184 6.27 -3.99 -14.27
CA TRP A 184 5.73 -4.12 -12.92
C TRP A 184 4.77 -2.97 -12.60
N PHE A 185 5.14 -1.74 -12.93
CA PHE A 185 4.29 -0.56 -12.73
C PHE A 185 3.00 -0.68 -13.52
N LYS A 186 3.04 -1.01 -14.81
CA LYS A 186 1.83 -1.15 -15.64
C LYS A 186 0.80 -2.11 -15.04
N GLU A 187 1.27 -3.20 -14.43
CA GLU A 187 0.42 -4.21 -13.78
C GLU A 187 -0.13 -3.75 -12.42
N ASN A 188 0.57 -2.85 -11.73
CA ASN A 188 0.30 -2.50 -10.34
C ASN A 188 -0.14 -1.04 -10.14
N GLN A 189 -0.18 -0.22 -11.18
CA GLN A 189 -0.44 1.21 -11.10
C GLN A 189 -1.80 1.56 -10.46
N PHE A 190 -2.79 0.66 -10.53
CA PHE A 190 -4.11 0.83 -9.90
C PHE A 190 -4.23 0.17 -8.51
N LYS A 191 -3.12 -0.35 -7.97
CA LYS A 191 -3.05 -1.03 -6.66
C LYS A 191 -2.00 -0.43 -5.73
N SER A 192 -0.90 0.07 -6.27
CA SER A 192 0.25 0.57 -5.50
C SER A 192 0.98 1.73 -6.16
N GLY A 193 0.43 2.28 -7.24
CA GLY A 193 1.04 3.37 -8.02
C GLY A 193 0.14 4.59 -8.14
N ASP A 194 -0.58 4.98 -7.08
CA ASP A 194 -1.44 6.17 -7.13
C ASP A 194 -0.67 7.45 -7.49
N GLY A 195 -1.27 8.35 -8.26
CA GLY A 195 -0.59 9.55 -8.71
C GLY A 195 -1.38 10.35 -9.74
N ALA A 196 -1.19 11.66 -9.74
CA ALA A 196 -1.90 12.56 -10.65
C ALA A 196 -1.74 12.15 -12.14
N ASN A 197 -0.56 11.62 -12.50
CA ASN A 197 -0.19 11.09 -13.80
C ASN A 197 0.74 9.87 -13.64
N ASP A 198 1.22 9.30 -14.75
CA ASP A 198 2.03 8.08 -14.74
C ASP A 198 3.36 8.26 -14.02
N PHE A 199 4.07 9.36 -14.24
CA PHE A 199 5.33 9.63 -13.56
C PHE A 199 5.14 9.82 -12.04
N GLY A 200 4.08 10.52 -11.63
CA GLY A 200 3.68 10.61 -10.23
C GLY A 200 3.37 9.22 -9.64
N GLY A 201 2.66 8.39 -10.39
CA GLY A 201 2.36 7.01 -9.99
C GLY A 201 3.59 6.12 -9.89
N GLN A 202 4.56 6.30 -10.78
CA GLN A 202 5.84 5.58 -10.75
C GLN A 202 6.64 5.94 -9.49
N ARG A 203 6.66 7.21 -9.09
CA ARG A 203 7.28 7.63 -7.81
C ARG A 203 6.61 6.96 -6.61
N THR A 204 5.29 6.87 -6.61
CA THR A 204 4.54 6.13 -5.56
C THR A 204 4.84 4.65 -5.58
N ALA A 205 4.91 4.03 -6.76
CA ALA A 205 5.24 2.61 -6.89
C ALA A 205 6.64 2.30 -6.33
N LEU A 206 7.64 3.13 -6.61
CA LEU A 206 8.97 3.00 -5.99
C LEU A 206 8.93 3.16 -4.47
N ARG A 207 8.16 4.13 -3.97
CA ARG A 207 7.91 4.26 -2.53
C ARG A 207 7.29 2.98 -1.99
N TYR A 208 6.27 2.41 -2.63
CA TYR A 208 5.61 1.17 -2.19
C TYR A 208 6.59 -0.01 -2.12
N ILE A 209 7.46 -0.18 -3.12
CA ILE A 209 8.49 -1.23 -3.14
C ILE A 209 9.49 -1.06 -1.98
N GLY A 210 9.85 0.17 -1.64
CA GLY A 210 10.73 0.48 -0.52
C GLY A 210 10.04 0.35 0.84
N THR A 211 8.85 0.95 0.97
CA THR A 211 8.09 1.08 2.20
C THR A 211 6.58 1.16 1.93
N ILE A 212 5.86 0.26 2.61
CA ILE A 212 4.41 0.16 2.63
C ILE A 212 3.91 0.76 3.94
N TYR A 213 3.00 1.72 3.87
CA TYR A 213 2.34 2.29 5.04
C TYR A 213 0.98 1.63 5.25
N GLY A 214 0.80 0.94 6.38
CA GLY A 214 -0.45 0.26 6.71
C GLY A 214 -1.67 1.18 6.75
N SER A 215 -1.50 2.50 6.83
CA SER A 215 -2.58 3.47 6.79
C SER A 215 -3.23 3.63 5.42
N VAL A 216 -2.44 3.68 4.34
CA VAL A 216 -2.89 4.04 2.99
C VAL A 216 -2.59 2.98 1.94
N ASP A 217 -1.67 2.07 2.22
CA ASP A 217 -1.32 0.97 1.32
C ASP A 217 -2.01 -0.32 1.74
N ARG A 218 -2.15 -1.22 0.76
CA ARG A 218 -2.48 -2.61 0.99
C ARG A 218 -1.19 -3.43 1.03
N LEU A 219 -1.05 -4.33 1.99
CA LEU A 219 0.05 -5.28 2.00
C LEU A 219 -0.04 -6.20 0.77
N PRO A 220 1.10 -6.60 0.17
CA PRO A 220 1.12 -7.59 -0.90
C PRO A 220 0.60 -8.94 -0.40
N ALA A 221 0.06 -9.75 -1.31
CA ALA A 221 -0.35 -11.11 -0.99
C ALA A 221 0.85 -11.96 -0.57
N GLU A 222 2.00 -11.78 -1.22
CA GLU A 222 3.26 -12.43 -0.86
C GLU A 222 4.00 -11.67 0.24
N ASP A 223 4.67 -12.39 1.13
CA ASP A 223 5.44 -11.81 2.24
C ASP A 223 6.90 -11.48 1.87
N SER A 224 7.29 -11.71 0.62
CA SER A 224 8.63 -11.45 0.09
C SER A 224 8.59 -10.78 -1.28
N ILE A 225 9.74 -10.27 -1.71
CA ILE A 225 9.92 -9.62 -3.01
C ILE A 225 11.31 -9.96 -3.54
N SER A 226 11.38 -10.34 -4.81
CA SER A 226 12.64 -10.54 -5.51
C SER A 226 13.03 -9.28 -6.26
N LEU A 227 14.27 -8.83 -6.06
CA LEU A 227 14.82 -7.62 -6.67
C LEU A 227 16.10 -7.97 -7.41
N GLU A 228 16.18 -7.56 -8.67
CA GLU A 228 17.37 -7.71 -9.51
C GLU A 228 18.05 -6.35 -9.66
N PHE A 229 19.34 -6.31 -9.37
CA PHE A 229 20.16 -5.13 -9.43
C PHE A 229 21.27 -5.29 -10.47
N LYS A 230 21.63 -4.18 -11.11
CA LYS A 230 22.89 -4.03 -11.83
C LYS A 230 23.85 -3.24 -10.94
N SER A 231 24.98 -3.85 -10.61
CA SER A 231 25.98 -3.26 -9.73
C SER A 231 26.58 -2.00 -10.33
N ARG A 232 26.74 -0.97 -9.50
CA ARG A 232 27.49 0.24 -9.82
C ARG A 232 29.00 0.01 -9.73
N ALA A 233 29.46 -0.73 -8.73
CA ALA A 233 30.88 -0.99 -8.49
C ALA A 233 31.47 -2.02 -9.47
N HIS A 234 30.66 -2.97 -9.93
CA HIS A 234 31.09 -4.04 -10.83
C HIS A 234 30.39 -3.93 -12.19
N TYR A 235 31.14 -3.47 -13.19
CA TYR A 235 30.61 -3.20 -14.53
C TYR A 235 29.84 -4.39 -15.11
N ASN A 236 28.57 -4.15 -15.47
CA ASN A 236 27.63 -5.12 -16.03
C ASN A 236 27.36 -6.39 -15.19
N HIS A 237 27.78 -6.41 -13.93
CA HIS A 237 27.39 -7.48 -13.02
C HIS A 237 25.94 -7.28 -12.59
N LYS A 238 25.14 -8.33 -12.74
CA LYS A 238 23.77 -8.38 -12.23
C LYS A 238 23.64 -9.45 -11.17
N TYR A 239 22.82 -9.17 -10.17
CA TYR A 239 22.53 -10.11 -9.10
C TYR A 239 21.10 -9.93 -8.61
N THR A 240 20.55 -10.99 -8.01
CA THR A 240 19.18 -11.04 -7.52
C THR A 240 19.19 -11.33 -6.03
N ILE A 241 18.34 -10.62 -5.29
CA ILE A 241 18.02 -10.93 -3.90
C ILE A 241 16.54 -11.34 -3.82
N ALA A 242 16.19 -12.19 -2.85
CA ALA A 242 14.83 -12.69 -2.62
C ALA A 242 14.56 -12.85 -1.13
#